data_AF-A0AAV3SBN3-F1
#
_entry.id   AF-A0AAV3SBN3-F1
#
_cell.length_a   1.000
_cell.length_b   1.000
_cell.length_c   1.000
_cell.angle_alpha   90.00
_cell.angle_beta   90.00
_cell.angle_gamma   90.00
#
_symmetry.space_group_name_H-M   'P 1'
#
loop_
_entity.id
_entity.type
_entity.pdbx_description
1 polymer ?
#
loop_
_entity_poly.entity_id
_entity_poly.type
_entity_poly.pdbx_seq_one_letter_code
_entity_poly.pdbx_strand_id
1 'polypeptide(L)'
;MPDNTRHSEASLPLRIEDADEAIVTFHPQIWHDNRALTSDDTETYTVPIEAVLDDNGELLEDDTGGSDKLADHENAPKRAQNWSENDPYYVTIDGLR
;
A
#
# COMPACT_ATOMS: atom_id res chain seq x y z
N MET A 1 18.74 -41.55 -12.18
CA MET A 1 17.58 -41.44 -11.27
C MET A 1 18.06 -41.65 -9.84
N PRO A 2 17.76 -40.78 -8.86
CA PRO A 2 17.32 -39.37 -8.89
C PRO A 2 18.50 -38.41 -8.53
N ASP A 3 18.61 -37.20 -9.04
CA ASP A 3 17.85 -35.96 -8.72
C ASP A 3 17.96 -35.53 -7.26
N ASN A 4 18.70 -34.45 -7.01
CA ASN A 4 18.61 -33.73 -5.74
C ASN A 4 18.82 -32.24 -5.96
N THR A 5 17.96 -31.69 -6.82
CA THR A 5 17.67 -30.25 -6.91
C THR A 5 17.26 -29.75 -5.53
N ARG A 6 18.17 -29.04 -4.84
CA ARG A 6 17.81 -28.21 -3.70
C ARG A 6 17.21 -26.93 -4.26
N HIS A 7 15.90 -26.93 -4.45
CA HIS A 7 15.14 -25.70 -4.55
C HIS A 7 15.26 -24.99 -3.20
N SER A 8 16.13 -23.98 -3.14
CA SER A 8 16.02 -22.94 -2.14
C SER A 8 14.72 -22.19 -2.46
N GLU A 9 13.69 -22.38 -1.63
CA GLU A 9 12.64 -21.39 -1.44
C GLU A 9 13.29 -20.10 -0.89
N ALA A 10 13.90 -19.34 -1.77
CA ALA A 10 14.04 -17.91 -1.56
C ALA A 10 12.69 -17.33 -1.98
N SER A 11 11.98 -16.72 -1.03
CA SER A 11 10.80 -15.89 -1.28
C SER A 11 10.99 -15.16 -2.61
N LEU A 12 10.15 -15.47 -3.59
CA LEU A 12 10.17 -14.74 -4.85
C LEU A 12 10.02 -13.26 -4.47
N PRO A 13 10.95 -12.36 -4.85
CA PRO A 13 10.61 -10.96 -4.83
C PRO A 13 9.36 -10.85 -5.68
N LEU A 14 8.28 -10.29 -5.12
CA LEU A 14 7.10 -9.92 -5.89
C LEU A 14 7.62 -9.09 -7.06
N ARG A 15 7.71 -9.71 -8.24
CA ARG A 15 8.22 -9.03 -9.43
C ARG A 15 7.11 -8.11 -9.87
N ILE A 16 7.33 -6.81 -9.70
CA ILE A 16 6.48 -5.75 -10.23
C ILE A 16 6.15 -6.01 -11.71
N GLU A 17 7.08 -6.64 -12.45
CA GLU A 17 6.97 -6.99 -13.87
C GLU A 17 5.77 -7.91 -14.22
N ASP A 18 5.21 -8.65 -13.26
CA ASP A 18 4.11 -9.59 -13.48
C ASP A 18 2.80 -9.16 -12.79
N ALA A 19 2.77 -7.99 -12.14
CA ALA A 19 1.60 -7.49 -11.42
C ALA A 19 0.87 -6.39 -12.21
N ASP A 20 -0.44 -6.53 -12.33
CA ASP A 20 -1.29 -5.50 -12.96
C ASP A 20 -1.81 -4.50 -11.91
N GLU A 21 -1.92 -4.95 -10.66
CA GLU A 21 -2.54 -4.21 -9.57
C GLU A 21 -1.72 -4.27 -8.27
N ALA A 22 -1.89 -3.25 -7.43
CA ALA A 22 -1.35 -3.20 -6.09
C ALA A 22 -2.47 -3.15 -5.04
N ILE A 23 -2.27 -3.89 -3.95
CA ILE A 23 -3.11 -3.89 -2.77
C ILE A 23 -2.61 -2.81 -1.84
N VAL A 24 -3.48 -1.86 -1.53
CA VAL A 24 -3.17 -0.66 -0.76
C VAL A 24 -4.06 -0.61 0.46
N THR A 25 -3.51 -0.25 1.62
CA THR A 25 -4.27 -0.07 2.85
C THR A 25 -4.16 1.36 3.35
N PHE A 26 -5.32 1.95 3.57
CA PHE A 26 -5.47 3.24 4.22
C PHE A 26 -5.56 3.07 5.74
N HIS A 27 -4.69 3.77 6.47
CA HIS A 27 -4.58 3.73 7.92
C HIS A 27 -5.02 5.08 8.51
N PRO A 28 -6.31 5.23 8.86
CA PRO A 28 -6.78 6.45 9.48
C PRO A 28 -6.14 6.61 10.86
N GLN A 29 -5.72 7.82 11.21
CA GLN A 29 -5.29 8.15 12.56
C GLN A 29 -6.33 9.05 13.24
N ILE A 30 -6.62 8.76 14.50
CA ILE A 30 -7.57 9.51 15.31
C ILE A 30 -6.85 10.19 16.48
N TRP A 31 -7.28 11.40 16.81
CA TRP A 31 -6.73 12.14 17.94
C TRP A 31 -7.27 11.58 19.26
N HIS A 32 -6.37 11.10 20.12
CA HIS A 32 -6.64 10.68 21.48
C HIS A 32 -5.59 11.28 22.43
N ASP A 33 -6.02 12.00 23.47
CA ASP A 33 -5.13 12.65 24.45
C ASP A 33 -3.96 13.43 23.81
N ASN A 34 -4.29 14.26 22.81
CA ASN A 34 -3.32 15.13 22.12
C ASN A 34 -2.22 14.35 21.36
N ARG A 35 -2.51 13.10 20.98
CA ARG A 35 -1.68 12.24 20.13
C ARG A 35 -2.53 11.62 19.02
N ALA A 36 -1.96 11.51 17.84
CA ALA A 36 -2.55 10.73 16.76
C ALA A 36 -2.23 9.25 16.99
N LEU A 37 -3.25 8.40 16.96
CA LEU A 37 -3.11 6.95 17.05
C LEU A 37 -3.72 6.32 15.80
N THR A 38 -3.01 5.35 15.22
CA THR A 38 -3.56 4.52 14.14
C THR A 38 -4.80 3.79 14.64
N SER A 39 -5.90 3.95 13.90
CA SER A 39 -7.15 3.23 14.12
C SER A 39 -7.05 1.82 13.53
N ASP A 40 -7.61 0.83 14.21
CA ASP A 40 -7.75 -0.54 13.66
C ASP A 40 -8.76 -0.63 12.52
N ASP A 41 -9.53 0.44 12.30
CA ASP A 41 -10.55 0.55 11.25
C ASP A 41 -9.92 0.98 9.92
N THR A 42 -8.98 0.17 9.44
CA THR A 42 -8.26 0.35 8.17
C THR A 42 -9.10 -0.12 6.98
N GLU A 43 -8.82 0.41 5.80
CA GLU A 43 -9.55 0.03 4.58
C GLU A 43 -8.57 -0.33 3.46
N THR A 44 -8.73 -1.54 2.93
CA THR A 44 -7.89 -2.06 1.84
C THR A 44 -8.61 -1.94 0.51
N TYR A 45 -7.90 -1.49 -0.52
CA TYR A 45 -8.40 -1.32 -1.87
C TYR A 45 -7.30 -1.64 -2.89
N THR A 46 -7.66 -1.56 -4.16
CA THR A 46 -6.78 -1.96 -5.26
C THR A 46 -6.62 -0.83 -6.25
N VAL A 47 -5.38 -0.55 -6.63
CA VAL A 47 -5.03 0.47 -7.62
C VAL A 47 -4.18 -0.18 -8.73
N PRO A 48 -4.14 0.41 -9.95
CA PRO A 48 -3.21 -0.04 -10.98
C PRO A 48 -1.78 0.01 -10.47
N ILE A 49 -0.93 -0.94 -10.90
CA ILE A 49 0.48 -0.96 -10.51
C ILE A 49 1.17 0.37 -10.80
N GLU A 50 0.82 1.02 -11.91
CA GLU A 50 1.36 2.32 -12.33
C GLU A 50 1.14 3.44 -11.30
N ALA A 51 0.11 3.34 -10.47
CA ALA A 51 -0.20 4.33 -9.44
C ALA A 51 0.71 4.23 -8.22
N VAL A 52 1.30 3.06 -7.97
CA VAL A 52 2.17 2.79 -6.81
C VAL A 52 3.65 2.84 -7.14
N LEU A 53 4.02 3.25 -8.35
CA LEU A 53 5.40 3.38 -8.77
C LEU A 53 5.85 4.84 -8.76
N ASP A 54 7.11 5.05 -8.39
CA ASP A 54 7.80 6.33 -8.52
C ASP A 54 8.29 6.56 -9.97
N ASP A 55 8.94 7.71 -10.20
CA ASP A 55 9.51 8.06 -11.51
C ASP A 55 10.62 7.10 -11.99
N ASN A 56 11.18 6.28 -11.09
CA ASN A 56 12.19 5.27 -11.40
C ASN A 56 11.58 3.89 -11.67
N GLY A 57 10.26 3.72 -11.51
CA GLY A 57 9.58 2.45 -11.61
C GLY A 57 9.75 1.56 -10.36
N GLU A 58 10.12 2.15 -9.22
CA GLU A 58 10.18 1.47 -7.92
C GLU A 58 8.88 1.72 -7.14
N LEU A 59 8.52 0.80 -6.24
CA LEU A 59 7.35 1.01 -5.40
C LEU A 59 7.54 2.24 -4.50
N LEU A 60 6.48 3.03 -4.34
CA LEU A 60 6.44 4.11 -3.38
C LEU A 60 6.73 3.54 -1.97
N GLU A 61 7.50 4.30 -1.20
CA GLU A 61 7.74 3.96 0.21
C GLU A 61 6.45 4.18 1.01
N ASP A 62 6.14 3.21 1.88
CA ASP A 62 5.03 3.28 2.82
C ASP A 62 5.14 4.47 3.78
N ASP A 63 4.01 4.98 4.26
CA ASP A 63 3.97 6.10 5.22
C ASP A 63 4.76 7.33 4.73
N THR A 64 4.62 7.62 3.43
CA THR A 64 5.18 8.82 2.82
C THR A 64 4.11 9.61 2.09
N GLY A 65 4.37 10.90 1.87
CA GLY A 65 3.50 11.74 1.04
C GLY A 65 3.38 11.25 -0.42
N GLY A 66 4.19 10.28 -0.85
CA GLY A 66 4.02 9.57 -2.11
C GLY A 66 2.87 8.57 -2.02
N SER A 67 2.95 7.62 -1.08
CA SER A 67 1.89 6.63 -0.86
C SER A 67 0.58 7.27 -0.40
N ASP A 68 0.61 8.36 0.37
CA ASP A 68 -0.59 9.02 0.86
C ASP A 68 -1.49 9.57 -0.27
N LYS A 69 -0.91 9.94 -1.41
CA LYS A 69 -1.69 10.37 -2.60
C LYS A 69 -2.58 9.26 -3.15
N LEU A 70 -2.31 8.00 -2.81
CA LEU A 70 -3.18 6.89 -3.18
C LEU A 70 -4.53 6.97 -2.48
N ALA A 71 -4.67 7.74 -1.38
CA ALA A 71 -5.96 7.99 -0.73
C ALA A 71 -6.90 8.85 -1.63
N ASP A 72 -6.32 9.66 -2.51
CA ASP A 72 -7.05 10.49 -3.49
C ASP A 72 -7.29 9.77 -4.83
N HIS A 73 -6.78 8.55 -5.00
CA HIS A 73 -6.93 7.78 -6.23
C HIS A 73 -8.40 7.43 -6.49
N GLU A 74 -8.82 7.35 -7.76
CA GLU A 74 -10.23 7.11 -8.12
C GLU A 74 -10.79 5.78 -7.59
N ASN A 75 -9.92 4.77 -7.47
CA ASN A 75 -10.25 3.47 -6.88
C ASN A 75 -10.24 3.45 -5.34
N ALA A 76 -9.76 4.51 -4.70
CA ALA A 76 -9.76 4.58 -3.25
C ALA A 76 -11.21 4.64 -2.72
N PRO A 77 -11.47 4.06 -1.53
CA PRO A 77 -12.78 4.16 -0.93
C PRO A 77 -13.11 5.62 -0.64
N LYS A 78 -14.40 5.98 -0.72
CA LYS A 78 -14.86 7.34 -0.44
C LYS A 78 -14.42 7.83 0.94
N ARG A 79 -14.22 6.92 1.90
CA ARG A 79 -13.72 7.25 3.22
C ARG A 79 -12.29 7.78 3.19
N ALA A 80 -11.40 7.16 2.40
CA ALA A 80 -10.03 7.63 2.21
C ALA A 80 -10.02 8.97 1.45
N GLN A 81 -10.76 9.07 0.34
CA GLN A 81 -10.85 10.30 -0.47
C GLN A 81 -11.46 11.50 0.27
N ASN A 82 -12.36 11.25 1.23
CA ASN A 82 -13.01 12.30 2.02
C ASN A 82 -12.54 12.28 3.48
N TRP A 83 -11.37 11.69 3.75
CA TRP A 83 -10.83 11.74 5.10
C TRP A 83 -10.62 13.20 5.48
N SER A 84 -11.01 13.53 6.71
CA SER A 84 -10.99 14.90 7.20
C SER A 84 -9.62 15.53 6.94
N GLU A 85 -9.58 16.66 6.24
CA GLU A 85 -8.34 17.34 5.82
C GLU A 85 -7.38 17.65 6.99
N ASN A 86 -7.87 17.60 8.23
CA ASN A 86 -7.11 17.88 9.45
C ASN A 86 -6.80 16.66 10.29
N ASP A 87 -7.33 15.48 9.93
CA ASP A 87 -7.06 14.24 10.65
C ASP A 87 -5.95 13.47 9.94
N PRO A 88 -4.89 13.07 10.66
CA PRO A 88 -3.77 12.38 10.04
C PRO A 88 -4.19 11.00 9.54
N TYR A 89 -3.45 10.50 8.58
CA TYR A 89 -3.54 9.16 8.05
C TYR A 89 -2.20 8.82 7.40
N TYR A 90 -2.03 7.54 7.06
CA TYR A 90 -0.98 7.13 6.15
C TYR A 90 -1.46 5.97 5.29
N VAL A 91 -0.75 5.73 4.20
CA VAL A 91 -1.05 4.63 3.27
C VAL A 91 0.13 3.68 3.13
N THR A 92 -0.17 2.38 3.09
CA THR A 92 0.80 1.29 2.85
C THR A 92 0.44 0.47 1.62
N ILE A 93 1.45 -0.10 0.96
CA ILE A 93 1.30 -1.05 -0.15
C ILE A 93 1.59 -2.45 0.39
N ASP A 94 0.53 -3.23 0.62
CA ASP A 94 0.62 -4.50 1.34
C ASP A 94 0.88 -5.70 0.41
N GLY A 95 0.78 -5.51 -0.90
CA GLY A 95 1.06 -6.57 -1.87
C GLY A 95 0.76 -6.19 -3.32
N LEU A 96 1.14 -7.09 -4.23
CA LEU A 96 0.88 -6.97 -5.67
C LEU A 96 0.03 -8.16 -6.15
N ARG A 97 -0.76 -7.96 -7.20
CA ARG A 97 -1.68 -8.97 -7.75
C ARG A 97 -1.62 -9.05 -9.27
#